data_AF-A0A6M3L5T1-F1
#
_entry.id   AF-A0A6M3L5T1-F1
#
_cell.length_a   1.000
_cell.length_b   1.000
_cell.length_c   1.000
_cell.angle_alpha   90.00
_cell.angle_beta   90.00
_cell.angle_gamma   90.00
#
_symmetry.space_group_name_H-M   'P 1'
#
loop_
_entity.id
_entity.type
_entity.pdbx_description
1 polymer ?
#
loop_
_entity_poly.entity_id
_entity_poly.type
_entity_poly.pdbx_seq_one_letter_code
_entity_poly.pdbx_strand_id
1 'polypeptide(L)'
;MKPDLTLIFPKSDFLINQTVFLPLGILYISSHFKRNDKKVQCLDFGIGHTVDMVEAEIVGVSITTPQREDAFNIVKELKQLDKYTIAGGPHATHMEKECYSAGYDLVIKGEAEYEFFDAPSNIDDIGFPDRDALPIKKYKYYIDNI
;
A
#
# COMPACT_ATOMS: atom_id res chain seq x y z
N MET A 1 -7.47 -17.60 7.92
CA MET A 1 -6.30 -17.25 8.77
C MET A 1 -5.95 -15.81 8.44
N LYS A 2 -5.77 -14.97 9.46
CA LYS A 2 -5.54 -13.52 9.35
C LYS A 2 -4.23 -13.22 8.59
N PRO A 3 -4.15 -12.16 7.77
CA PRO A 3 -2.92 -11.73 7.11
C PRO A 3 -1.89 -11.20 8.13
N ASP A 4 -0.60 -11.35 7.79
CA ASP A 4 0.51 -10.80 8.56
C ASP A 4 0.64 -9.28 8.36
N LEU A 5 0.25 -8.78 7.18
CA LEU A 5 0.34 -7.38 6.77
C LEU A 5 -0.87 -6.98 5.92
N THR A 6 -1.47 -5.82 6.22
CA THR A 6 -2.42 -5.15 5.32
C THR A 6 -1.74 -3.93 4.70
N LEU A 7 -1.79 -3.82 3.37
CA LEU A 7 -1.27 -2.67 2.62
C LEU A 7 -2.44 -1.87 2.05
N ILE A 8 -2.46 -0.57 2.31
CA ILE A 8 -3.51 0.35 1.88
C ILE A 8 -2.97 1.33 0.85
N PHE A 9 -3.70 1.48 -0.25
CA PHE A 9 -3.62 2.62 -1.15
C PHE A 9 -4.80 3.56 -0.88
N PRO A 10 -4.54 4.82 -0.44
CA PRO A 10 -5.59 5.81 -0.16
C PRO A 10 -6.42 6.20 -1.39
N LYS A 11 -7.53 6.90 -1.17
CA LYS A 11 -8.33 7.47 -2.26
C LYS A 11 -7.53 8.48 -3.06
N SER A 12 -7.82 8.54 -4.35
CA SER A 12 -7.24 9.52 -5.27
C SER A 12 -8.30 10.52 -5.72
N ASP A 13 -8.94 11.21 -4.76
CA ASP A 13 -10.06 12.14 -5.02
C ASP A 13 -9.69 13.33 -5.93
N PHE A 14 -8.39 13.58 -6.12
CA PHE A 14 -7.87 14.56 -7.06
C PHE A 14 -7.95 14.11 -8.53
N LEU A 15 -8.26 12.83 -8.80
CA LEU A 15 -8.47 12.28 -10.14
C LEU A 15 -9.97 12.23 -10.48
N ILE A 16 -10.30 12.52 -11.74
CA ILE A 16 -11.66 12.31 -12.28
C ILE A 16 -12.06 10.83 -12.20
N ASN A 17 -11.08 9.93 -12.39
CA ASN A 17 -11.24 8.50 -12.23
C ASN A 17 -10.10 7.95 -11.38
N GLN A 18 -10.42 7.46 -10.18
CA GLN A 18 -9.42 6.96 -9.22
C GLN A 18 -8.76 5.65 -9.67
N THR A 19 -9.33 4.96 -10.65
CA THR A 19 -8.84 3.65 -11.09
C THR A 19 -7.94 3.73 -12.33
N VAL A 20 -7.40 4.91 -12.66
CA VAL A 20 -6.53 5.11 -13.84
C VAL A 20 -5.15 4.48 -13.66
N PHE A 21 -4.64 4.45 -12.43
CA PHE A 21 -3.33 3.89 -12.12
C PHE A 21 -3.49 2.75 -11.12
N LEU A 22 -2.95 1.56 -11.42
CA LEU A 22 -2.80 0.54 -10.39
C LEU A 22 -1.76 1.02 -9.35
N PRO A 23 -1.99 0.73 -8.07
CA PRO A 23 -1.02 1.04 -7.03
C PRO A 23 0.12 0.01 -7.02
N LEU A 24 1.01 0.09 -8.02
CA LEU A 24 2.05 -0.92 -8.24
C LEU A 24 2.96 -1.12 -7.03
N GLY A 25 3.27 -0.08 -6.26
CA GLY A 25 4.14 -0.18 -5.08
C GLY A 25 3.64 -1.20 -4.06
N ILE A 26 2.36 -1.15 -3.66
CA ILE A 26 1.83 -2.13 -2.71
C ILE A 26 1.73 -3.55 -3.30
N LEU A 27 1.62 -3.67 -4.63
CA LEU A 27 1.58 -4.95 -5.31
C LEU A 27 2.96 -5.60 -5.43
N TYR A 28 4.03 -4.81 -5.60
CA TYR A 28 5.41 -5.29 -5.51
C TYR A 28 5.73 -5.75 -4.09
N ILE A 29 5.40 -4.95 -3.08
CA ILE A 29 5.57 -5.34 -1.66
C ILE A 29 4.79 -6.63 -1.36
N SER A 30 3.53 -6.74 -1.79
CA SER A 30 2.73 -7.96 -1.60
C SER A 30 3.42 -9.20 -2.23
N SER A 31 3.88 -9.07 -3.47
CA SER A 31 4.59 -10.15 -4.18
C SER A 31 5.86 -10.56 -3.43
N HIS A 32 6.66 -9.58 -3.00
CA HIS A 32 7.91 -9.82 -2.30
C HIS A 32 7.70 -10.49 -0.93
N PHE A 33 6.73 -10.04 -0.15
CA PHE A 33 6.38 -10.64 1.14
C PHE A 33 5.81 -12.05 0.98
N LYS A 34 4.95 -12.29 -0.03
CA LYS A 34 4.41 -13.62 -0.31
C LYS A 34 5.47 -14.63 -0.74
N ARG A 35 6.51 -14.19 -1.47
CA ARG A 35 7.68 -15.03 -1.80
C ARG A 35 8.49 -15.42 -0.56
N ASN A 36 8.39 -14.65 0.51
CA ASN A 36 8.99 -14.92 1.82
C ASN A 36 7.96 -15.49 2.82
N ASP A 37 6.99 -16.27 2.31
CA ASP A 37 5.97 -17.00 3.09
C ASP A 37 5.08 -16.15 4.00
N LYS A 38 4.90 -14.86 3.69
CA LYS A 38 3.98 -13.97 4.42
C LYS A 38 2.63 -13.84 3.74
N LYS A 39 1.57 -13.68 4.53
CA LYS A 39 0.21 -13.42 4.06
C LYS A 39 -0.04 -11.91 4.02
N VAL A 40 -0.34 -11.41 2.83
CA VAL A 40 -0.57 -9.98 2.61
C VAL A 40 -1.97 -9.74 2.07
N GLN A 41 -2.66 -8.77 2.65
CA GLN A 41 -3.91 -8.21 2.15
C GLN A 41 -3.61 -6.85 1.52
N CYS A 42 -4.08 -6.61 0.30
CA CYS A 42 -4.02 -5.28 -0.31
C CYS A 42 -5.42 -4.68 -0.35
N LEU A 43 -5.52 -3.42 0.04
CA LEU A 43 -6.75 -2.64 -0.02
C LEU A 43 -6.52 -1.37 -0.83
N ASP A 44 -7.40 -1.07 -1.77
CA ASP A 44 -7.43 0.21 -2.48
C ASP A 44 -8.76 0.90 -2.17
N PHE A 45 -8.67 2.05 -1.53
CA PHE A 45 -9.85 2.79 -1.07
C PHE A 45 -10.56 3.52 -2.22
N GLY A 46 -9.88 3.75 -3.34
CA GLY A 46 -10.47 4.29 -4.57
C GLY A 46 -11.39 3.31 -5.31
N ILE A 47 -11.34 2.01 -4.99
CA ILE A 47 -12.25 0.99 -5.55
C ILE A 47 -13.30 0.49 -4.54
N GLY A 48 -13.43 1.18 -3.40
CA GLY A 48 -14.48 0.97 -2.40
C GLY A 48 -14.07 0.14 -1.19
N HIS A 49 -12.79 -0.14 -0.98
CA HIS A 49 -12.33 -0.68 0.31
C HIS A 49 -12.28 0.41 1.37
N THR A 50 -12.32 -0.01 2.64
CA THR A 50 -12.44 0.87 3.80
C THR A 50 -11.70 0.30 5.00
N VAL A 51 -11.54 1.10 6.06
CA VAL A 51 -10.76 0.74 7.26
C VAL A 51 -11.34 -0.47 7.99
N ASP A 52 -12.66 -0.68 7.96
CA ASP A 52 -13.32 -1.86 8.55
C ASP A 52 -12.96 -3.19 7.87
N MET A 53 -12.39 -3.15 6.65
CA MET A 53 -11.90 -4.34 5.95
C MET A 53 -10.47 -4.72 6.34
N VAL A 54 -9.79 -3.92 7.17
CA VAL A 54 -8.41 -4.16 7.59
C VAL A 54 -8.37 -5.32 8.57
N GLU A 55 -7.73 -6.41 8.14
CA GLU A 55 -7.65 -7.62 8.95
C GLU A 55 -6.35 -7.72 9.76
N ALA A 56 -5.21 -7.21 9.28
CA ALA A 56 -3.91 -7.36 9.97
C ALA A 56 -3.78 -6.46 11.22
N GLU A 57 -2.78 -6.75 12.06
CA GLU A 57 -2.36 -5.83 13.15
C GLU A 57 -1.34 -4.79 12.69
N ILE A 58 -0.53 -5.14 11.69
CA ILE A 58 0.42 -4.23 11.05
C ILE A 58 -0.17 -3.77 9.72
N VAL A 59 -0.18 -2.46 9.53
CA VAL A 59 -0.82 -1.82 8.37
C VAL A 59 0.13 -0.83 7.72
N GLY A 60 0.52 -1.10 6.48
CA GLY A 60 1.28 -0.16 5.66
C GLY A 60 0.35 0.71 4.81
N VAL A 61 0.60 2.01 4.75
CA VAL A 61 -0.13 2.94 3.88
C VAL A 61 0.85 3.56 2.90
N SER A 62 0.61 3.37 1.60
CA SER A 62 1.43 3.94 0.53
C SER A 62 0.90 5.33 0.16
N ILE A 63 1.66 6.37 0.49
CA ILE A 63 1.20 7.76 0.43
C ILE A 63 1.89 8.46 -0.73
N THR A 64 1.10 8.93 -1.70
CA THR A 64 1.55 9.98 -2.62
C THR A 64 1.15 11.35 -2.08
N THR A 65 1.88 12.40 -2.45
CA THR A 65 1.63 13.77 -1.94
C THR A 65 0.18 14.25 -2.08
N PRO A 66 -0.53 14.04 -3.20
CA PRO A 66 -1.93 14.48 -3.30
C PRO A 66 -2.90 13.64 -2.44
N GLN A 67 -2.48 12.48 -1.94
CA GLN A 67 -3.28 11.61 -1.07
C GLN A 67 -3.04 11.88 0.43
N ARG A 68 -2.15 12.83 0.78
CA ARG A 68 -1.72 13.10 2.16
C ARG A 68 -2.89 13.23 3.13
N GLU A 69 -3.89 14.04 2.80
CA GLU A 69 -5.02 14.29 3.70
C GLU A 69 -5.86 13.03 3.96
N ASP A 70 -6.11 12.22 2.92
CA ASP A 70 -6.84 10.96 3.07
C ASP A 70 -6.03 9.98 3.93
N ALA A 71 -4.73 9.83 3.66
CA ALA A 71 -3.84 8.99 4.46
C ALA A 71 -3.79 9.42 5.94
N PHE A 72 -3.82 10.72 6.24
CA PHE A 72 -3.81 11.23 7.60
C PHE A 72 -5.13 11.02 8.34
N ASN A 73 -6.25 10.86 7.63
CA ASN A 73 -7.51 10.44 8.23
C ASN A 73 -7.52 8.93 8.45
N ILE A 74 -7.01 8.15 7.49
CA ILE A 74 -6.86 6.70 7.60
C ILE A 74 -6.06 6.32 8.85
N VAL A 75 -4.89 6.95 9.08
CA VAL A 75 -4.07 6.61 10.25
C VAL A 75 -4.80 6.89 11.57
N LYS A 76 -5.58 7.98 11.68
CA LYS A 76 -6.38 8.26 12.89
C LYS A 76 -7.40 7.15 13.17
N GLU A 77 -8.10 6.67 12.15
CA GLU A 77 -9.04 5.56 12.27
C GLU A 77 -8.33 4.25 12.65
N LEU A 78 -7.19 3.95 12.01
CA LEU A 78 -6.38 2.78 12.32
C LEU A 78 -5.87 2.79 13.78
N LYS A 79 -5.47 3.96 14.31
CA LYS A 79 -5.07 4.07 15.72
C LYS A 79 -6.22 3.83 16.69
N GLN A 80 -7.46 4.19 16.34
CA GLN A 80 -8.64 3.85 17.16
C GLN A 80 -8.90 2.35 17.22
N LEU A 81 -8.43 1.60 16.23
CA LEU A 81 -8.48 0.14 16.15
C LEU A 81 -7.22 -0.55 16.68
N ASP A 82 -6.36 0.19 17.39
CA ASP A 82 -5.09 -0.29 17.98
C ASP A 82 -4.11 -0.93 16.98
N LYS A 83 -4.09 -0.42 15.74
CA LYS A 83 -3.19 -0.91 14.70
C LYS A 83 -1.79 -0.31 14.81
N TYR A 84 -0.79 -1.10 14.44
CA TYR A 84 0.57 -0.64 14.20
C TYR A 84 0.70 -0.16 12.77
N THR A 85 1.01 1.11 12.58
CA THR A 85 0.87 1.80 11.30
C THR A 85 2.22 2.22 10.73
N ILE A 86 2.42 1.94 9.44
CA ILE A 86 3.64 2.24 8.69
C ILE A 86 3.28 3.18 7.54
N ALA A 87 3.92 4.34 7.45
CA ALA A 87 3.85 5.20 6.28
C ALA A 87 4.95 4.82 5.29
N GLY A 88 4.59 4.65 4.03
CA GLY A 88 5.53 4.44 2.93
C GLY A 88 5.17 5.27 1.70
N GLY A 89 5.93 5.08 0.62
CA GLY A 89 5.71 5.78 -0.65
C GLY A 89 6.38 7.16 -0.75
N PRO A 90 6.18 7.86 -1.88
CA PRO A 90 6.94 9.07 -2.20
C PRO A 90 6.76 10.20 -1.19
N HIS A 91 5.55 10.37 -0.64
CA HIS A 91 5.30 11.40 0.36
C HIS A 91 6.03 11.09 1.67
N ALA A 92 5.89 9.86 2.17
CA ALA A 92 6.54 9.42 3.40
C ALA A 92 8.08 9.54 3.32
N THR A 93 8.65 9.24 2.16
CA THR A 93 10.10 9.35 1.91
C THR A 93 10.63 10.79 2.08
N HIS A 94 9.87 11.79 1.66
CA HIS A 94 10.32 13.19 1.65
C HIS A 94 9.76 14.01 2.81
N MET A 95 8.62 13.62 3.38
CA MET A 95 7.85 14.37 4.37
C MET A 95 7.66 13.55 5.67
N GLU A 96 8.69 12.81 6.07
CA GLU A 96 8.66 11.90 7.23
C GLU A 96 8.09 12.53 8.51
N LYS A 97 8.42 13.80 8.77
CA LYS A 97 7.95 14.53 9.96
C LYS A 97 6.45 14.75 9.96
N GLU A 98 5.85 14.96 8.79
CA GLU A 98 4.40 15.10 8.67
C GLU A 98 3.70 13.77 8.94
N CYS A 99 4.26 12.66 8.46
CA CYS A 99 3.72 11.33 8.73
C CYS A 99 3.75 11.00 10.24
N TYR A 100 4.88 11.21 10.92
CA TYR A 100 4.94 11.02 12.37
C TYR A 100 3.96 11.95 13.11
N SER A 101 3.84 13.21 12.69
CA SER A 101 2.90 14.17 13.28
C SER A 101 1.44 13.77 13.08
N ALA A 102 1.14 13.06 11.98
CA ALA A 102 -0.20 12.53 11.70
C ALA A 102 -0.56 11.30 12.56
N GLY A 103 0.44 10.63 13.16
CA GLY A 103 0.25 9.51 14.08
C GLY A 103 0.74 8.15 13.58
N TYR A 104 1.54 8.11 12.51
CA TYR A 104 2.18 6.87 12.07
C TYR A 104 3.25 6.41 13.06
N ASP A 105 3.31 5.10 13.33
CA ASP A 105 4.27 4.51 14.29
C ASP A 105 5.66 4.33 13.66
N LEU A 106 5.72 4.12 12.35
CA LEU A 106 6.95 3.96 11.57
C LEU A 106 6.83 4.66 10.21
N VAL A 107 7.94 5.22 9.73
CA VAL A 107 8.07 5.74 8.36
C VAL A 107 9.18 4.98 7.65
N ILE A 108 8.86 4.38 6.50
CA ILE A 108 9.84 3.77 5.59
C ILE A 108 10.16 4.74 4.46
N LYS A 109 11.45 4.91 4.18
CA LYS A 109 11.97 5.78 3.12
C LYS A 109 12.55 4.93 2.02
N GLY A 110 12.18 5.19 0.77
CA GLY A 110 12.61 4.37 -0.37
C GLY A 110 11.78 3.08 -0.50
N GLU A 111 12.44 2.00 -0.93
CA GLU A 111 11.82 0.72 -1.28
C GLU A 111 11.65 -0.17 -0.03
N ALA A 112 10.40 -0.46 0.34
CA ALA A 112 10.09 -1.17 1.57
C ALA A 112 10.35 -2.69 1.46
N GLU A 113 10.45 -3.22 0.24
CA GLU A 113 10.74 -4.61 -0.05
C GLU A 113 12.05 -5.07 0.61
N TYR A 114 13.04 -4.17 0.68
CA TYR A 114 14.40 -4.49 1.11
C TYR A 114 14.72 -4.09 2.55
N GLU A 115 13.77 -3.47 3.26
CA GLU A 115 13.93 -3.17 4.69
C GLU A 115 13.76 -4.42 5.56
N PHE A 116 13.03 -5.42 5.05
CA PHE A 116 12.69 -6.65 5.78
C PHE A 116 13.40 -7.90 5.24
N PHE A 117 13.92 -7.83 4.01
CA PHE A 117 14.52 -8.95 3.30
C PHE A 117 15.71 -8.47 2.44
N ASP A 118 16.59 -9.39 2.06
CA ASP A 118 17.74 -9.04 1.24
C ASP A 118 17.32 -8.56 -0.16
N ALA A 119 18.03 -7.54 -0.66
CA ALA A 119 17.85 -7.09 -2.03
C ALA A 119 18.25 -8.19 -3.03
N PRO A 120 17.48 -8.38 -4.12
CA PRO A 120 17.80 -9.36 -5.13
C PRO A 120 19.13 -9.02 -5.80
N SER A 121 19.96 -10.04 -6.00
CA SER A 121 21.27 -9.89 -6.64
C SER A 121 21.19 -9.73 -8.16
N ASN A 122 20.06 -10.15 -8.76
CA ASN A 122 19.78 -10.06 -10.19
C ASN A 122 18.37 -9.48 -10.43
N ILE A 123 18.20 -8.73 -11.52
CA ILE A 123 16.90 -8.19 -11.96
C ILE A 123 15.87 -9.29 -12.21
N ASP A 124 16.32 -10.47 -12.65
CA ASP A 124 15.45 -11.63 -12.90
C ASP A 124 14.84 -12.21 -11.62
N ASP A 125 15.43 -11.91 -10.45
CA ASP A 125 14.93 -12.35 -9.14
C ASP A 125 13.83 -11.40 -8.63
N ILE A 126 13.68 -10.21 -9.22
CA ILE A 126 12.64 -9.24 -8.85
C ILE A 126 11.28 -9.82 -9.23
N GLY A 127 10.39 -9.90 -8.24
CA GLY A 127 9.05 -10.41 -8.48
C GLY A 127 8.19 -9.45 -9.30
N PHE A 128 7.34 -10.02 -10.17
CA PHE A 128 6.27 -9.24 -10.78
C PHE A 128 5.26 -8.79 -9.70
N PRO A 129 4.58 -7.65 -9.91
CA PRO A 129 3.52 -7.20 -9.01
C PRO A 129 2.46 -8.28 -8.82
N ASP A 130 1.98 -8.42 -7.59
CA ASP A 130 0.93 -9.38 -7.24
C ASP A 130 -0.38 -9.03 -7.94
N ARG A 131 -0.71 -9.78 -8.99
CA ARG A 131 -1.87 -9.50 -9.83
C ARG A 131 -3.19 -9.93 -9.21
N ASP A 132 -3.13 -10.78 -8.19
CA ASP A 132 -4.31 -11.37 -7.55
C ASP A 132 -4.67 -10.63 -6.25
N ALA A 133 -3.79 -9.75 -5.76
CA ALA A 133 -4.01 -8.97 -4.55
C ALA A 133 -5.11 -7.91 -4.68
N LEU A 134 -5.40 -7.41 -5.89
CA LEU A 134 -6.47 -6.45 -6.15
C LEU A 134 -7.27 -6.87 -7.39
N PRO A 135 -8.57 -6.52 -7.48
CA PRO A 135 -9.40 -6.88 -8.63
C PRO A 135 -9.06 -6.01 -9.85
N ILE A 136 -7.98 -6.35 -10.59
CA ILE A 136 -7.43 -5.57 -11.71
C ILE A 136 -8.48 -5.15 -12.74
N LYS A 137 -9.49 -6.00 -12.99
CA LYS A 137 -10.60 -5.69 -13.91
C LYS A 137 -11.37 -4.42 -13.54
N LYS A 138 -11.39 -4.01 -12.26
CA LYS A 138 -12.00 -2.75 -11.81
C LYS A 138 -11.24 -1.51 -12.28
N TYR A 139 -9.99 -1.65 -12.70
CA TYR A 139 -9.17 -0.53 -13.17
C TYR A 139 -9.36 -0.19 -14.65
N LYS A 140 -10.36 -0.79 -15.31
CA LYS A 140 -10.83 -0.41 -16.66
C LYS A 140 -9.71 -0.27 -17.71
N TYR A 141 -8.70 -1.15 -17.64
CA TYR A 141 -7.74 -1.30 -18.73
C TYR A 141 -8.47 -1.92 -19.91
N TYR A 142 -8.71 -1.12 -20.95
CA TYR A 142 -9.11 -1.63 -22.25
C TYR A 142 -7.86 -2.18 -22.93
N ILE A 143 -7.57 -3.47 -22.74
CA ILE A 143 -6.60 -4.22 -23.57
C ILE A 143 -7.35 -4.92 -24.71
N ASP A 144 -8.42 -4.30 -25.19
CA ASP A 144 -9.20 -4.80 -26.32
C ASP A 144 -8.99 -3.83 -27.48
N ASN A 145 -7.88 -3.98 -28.20
CA ASN A 145 -7.63 -3.49 -29.57
C ASN A 145 -6.21 -3.84 -30.08
N ILE A 146 -5.73 -5.08 -29.84
CA ILE A 146 -4.60 -5.66 -30.59
C ILE A 146 -4.97 -7.09 -30.99
#